data_AF-A0A412BL48-F1
#
_entry.id   AF-A0A412BL48-F1
#
_cell.length_a   1.000
_cell.length_b   1.000
_cell.length_c   1.000
_cell.angle_alpha   90.00
_cell.angle_beta   90.00
_cell.angle_gamma   90.00
#
_symmetry.space_group_name_H-M   'P 1'
#
loop_
_entity.id
_entity.type
_entity.pdbx_description
1 polymer ?
#
loop_
_entity_poly.entity_id
_entity_poly.type
_entity_poly.pdbx_seq_one_letter_code
_entity_poly.pdbx_strand_id
1 'polypeptide(L)'
;EYESTKIDLNTLTTAEQLEEAAKTLAETAKQEQGKKTDGNGQVVFEKQELGVYLLTAKDQPGYDLVSPTLLSIPTMETDETLHYDIKVEPKHTPRPAEHTAPQTGLFDATIWYVEGGVLLLVLAGGLVIAAKRHGKK
;
A
#
# COMPACT_ATOMS: atom_id res chain seq x y z
N GLU A 1 30.29 -0.65 2.80
CA GLU A 1 29.03 0.10 3.01
C GLU A 1 28.29 -0.34 4.28
N TYR A 2 28.36 -1.63 4.66
CA TYR A 2 27.69 -2.15 5.86
C TYR A 2 28.58 -2.24 7.13
N GLU A 3 29.88 -1.95 7.07
CA GLU A 3 30.75 -2.01 8.27
C GLU A 3 30.32 -1.04 9.39
N SER A 4 29.60 0.03 9.04
CA SER A 4 29.05 0.99 10.00
C SER A 4 27.96 0.40 10.90
N THR A 5 27.29 -0.68 10.47
CA THR A 5 26.22 -1.32 11.26
C THR A 5 26.77 -2.25 12.33
N LYS A 6 28.05 -2.64 12.26
CA LYS A 6 28.72 -3.60 13.16
C LYS A 6 28.02 -4.96 13.24
N ILE A 7 27.20 -5.31 12.25
CA ILE A 7 26.52 -6.60 12.16
C ILE A 7 27.50 -7.63 11.59
N ASP A 8 27.79 -8.67 12.35
CA ASP A 8 28.51 -9.85 11.86
C ASP A 8 27.50 -10.95 11.51
N LEU A 9 27.30 -11.15 10.20
CA LEU A 9 26.36 -12.13 9.65
C LEU A 9 26.69 -13.56 10.09
N ASN A 10 27.94 -13.86 10.43
CA ASN A 10 28.37 -15.21 10.86
C ASN A 10 27.95 -15.54 12.30
N THR A 11 27.53 -14.54 13.08
CA THR A 11 27.11 -14.70 14.47
C THR A 11 25.60 -14.84 14.63
N LEU A 12 24.84 -14.64 13.55
CA LEU A 12 23.39 -14.70 13.55
C LEU A 12 22.96 -16.17 13.51
N THR A 13 22.36 -16.64 14.60
CA THR A 13 21.97 -18.05 14.77
C THR A 13 20.48 -18.24 14.93
N THR A 14 19.73 -17.19 15.28
CA THR A 14 18.28 -17.24 15.44
C THR A 14 17.57 -16.48 14.32
N ALA A 15 16.30 -16.83 14.10
CA ALA A 15 15.47 -16.15 13.12
C ALA A 15 15.23 -14.67 13.48
N GLU A 16 15.10 -14.35 14.77
CA GLU A 16 14.91 -12.99 15.27
C GLU A 16 16.16 -12.13 14.98
N GLN A 17 17.35 -12.67 15.23
CA GLN A 17 18.61 -11.99 14.93
C GLN A 17 18.77 -11.71 13.45
N LEU A 18 18.42 -12.67 12.58
CA LEU A 18 18.41 -12.48 11.13
C LEU A 18 17.42 -11.41 10.70
N GLU A 19 16.22 -11.40 11.28
CA GLU A 19 15.18 -10.42 10.96
C GLU A 19 15.57 -9.00 11.39
N GLU A 20 16.12 -8.83 12.60
CA GLU A 20 16.61 -7.54 13.10
C GLU A 20 17.80 -7.02 12.29
N ALA A 21 18.74 -7.91 11.95
CA ALA A 21 19.87 -7.57 11.09
C ALA A 21 19.39 -7.13 9.70
N ALA A 22 18.46 -7.88 9.09
CA ALA A 22 17.89 -7.53 7.79
C ALA A 22 17.21 -6.15 7.80
N LYS A 23 16.44 -5.84 8.85
CA LYS A 23 15.80 -4.51 9.03
C LYS A 23 16.84 -3.40 9.12
N THR A 24 17.84 -3.55 9.98
CA THR A 24 18.90 -2.56 10.17
C THR A 24 19.71 -2.33 8.89
N LEU A 25 20.02 -3.41 8.16
CA LEU A 25 20.70 -3.32 6.88
C LEU A 25 19.82 -2.65 5.82
N ALA A 26 18.52 -2.91 5.79
CA ALA A 26 17.60 -2.29 4.85
C ALA A 26 17.45 -0.77 5.04
N GLU A 27 17.54 -0.28 6.27
CA GLU A 27 17.50 1.16 6.57
C GLU A 27 18.76 1.90 6.11
N THR A 28 19.91 1.20 6.10
CA THR A 28 21.21 1.78 5.72
C THR A 28 21.60 1.49 4.27
N ALA A 29 20.98 0.49 3.65
CA ALA A 29 21.24 0.10 2.28
C ALA A 29 20.90 1.24 1.30
N LYS A 30 21.84 1.50 0.38
CA LYS A 30 21.52 2.35 -0.76
C LYS A 30 20.46 1.67 -1.61
N GLN A 31 19.50 2.49 -2.01
CA GLN A 31 18.41 2.05 -2.84
C GLN A 31 18.89 1.78 -4.27
N GLU A 32 19.11 0.51 -4.60
CA GLU A 32 19.44 0.08 -5.97
C GLU A 32 18.20 -0.10 -6.86
N GLN A 33 18.39 -0.10 -8.18
CA GLN A 33 17.33 -0.36 -9.14
C GLN A 33 16.98 -1.85 -9.12
N GLY A 34 15.88 -2.20 -8.46
CA GLY A 34 15.40 -3.59 -8.35
C GLY A 34 14.65 -4.07 -9.60
N LYS A 35 14.17 -5.32 -9.54
CA LYS A 35 13.24 -5.90 -10.51
C LYS A 35 11.79 -5.81 -10.01
N LYS A 36 10.85 -5.66 -10.94
CA LYS A 36 9.41 -5.67 -10.63
C LYS A 36 8.88 -7.10 -10.61
N THR A 37 7.95 -7.38 -9.71
CA THR A 37 7.21 -8.65 -9.67
C THR A 37 6.23 -8.77 -10.84
N ASP A 38 5.96 -10.00 -11.26
CA ASP A 38 4.92 -10.32 -12.24
C ASP A 38 3.51 -10.24 -11.64
N GLY A 39 2.49 -10.56 -12.45
CA GLY A 39 1.09 -10.55 -12.00
C GLY A 39 0.74 -11.57 -10.91
N ASN A 40 1.64 -12.54 -10.66
CA ASN A 40 1.52 -13.53 -9.59
C ASN A 40 2.35 -13.15 -8.35
N GLY A 41 2.97 -11.96 -8.35
CA GLY A 41 3.83 -11.49 -7.26
C GLY A 41 5.24 -12.11 -7.25
N GLN A 42 5.67 -12.73 -8.34
CA GLN A 42 6.96 -13.44 -8.43
C GLN A 42 8.02 -12.62 -9.16
N VAL A 43 9.29 -12.83 -8.80
CA VAL A 43 10.44 -12.25 -9.47
C VAL A 43 11.60 -13.24 -9.45
N VAL A 44 12.38 -13.29 -10.54
CA VAL A 44 13.54 -14.20 -10.67
C VAL A 44 14.82 -13.39 -10.87
N PHE A 45 15.82 -13.72 -10.06
CA PHE A 45 17.19 -13.22 -10.17
C PHE A 45 18.07 -14.36 -10.67
N GLU A 46 18.50 -14.28 -11.92
CA GLU A 46 19.34 -15.31 -12.54
C GLU A 46 20.82 -15.02 -12.30
N LYS A 47 21.63 -16.08 -12.27
CA LYS A 47 23.11 -16.02 -12.26
C LYS A 47 23.68 -15.11 -11.16
N GLN A 48 23.13 -15.20 -9.96
CA GLN A 48 23.69 -14.54 -8.80
C GLN A 48 25.00 -15.22 -8.40
N GLU A 49 25.95 -14.42 -7.92
CA GLU A 49 27.22 -14.92 -7.39
C GLU A 49 27.00 -15.58 -6.02
N LEU A 50 28.00 -16.31 -5.53
CA LEU A 50 27.94 -16.91 -4.20
C LEU A 50 28.08 -15.81 -3.14
N GLY A 51 27.19 -15.79 -2.16
CA GLY A 51 27.20 -14.75 -1.13
C GLY A 51 25.89 -14.61 -0.38
N VAL A 52 25.81 -13.55 0.42
CA VAL A 52 24.61 -13.19 1.18
C VAL A 52 23.95 -11.96 0.55
N TYR A 53 22.66 -12.07 0.32
CA TYR A 53 21.83 -11.07 -0.34
C TYR A 53 20.78 -10.53 0.64
N LEU A 54 20.53 -9.22 0.55
CA LEU A 54 19.43 -8.56 1.25
C LEU A 54 18.31 -8.26 0.26
N LEU A 55 17.15 -8.90 0.46
CA LEU A 55 15.95 -8.64 -0.31
C LEU A 55 15.11 -7.57 0.38
N THR A 56 14.78 -6.51 -0.36
CA THR A 56 13.90 -5.42 0.10
C THR A 56 12.82 -5.13 -0.94
N ALA A 57 11.63 -4.74 -0.48
CA ALA A 57 10.55 -4.26 -1.33
C ALA A 57 10.45 -2.72 -1.22
N LYS A 58 10.11 -2.05 -2.32
CA LYS A 58 9.97 -0.58 -2.37
C LYS A 58 8.55 -0.14 -2.71
N ASP A 59 8.01 -0.69 -3.79
CA ASP A 59 6.66 -0.41 -4.27
C ASP A 59 5.80 -1.66 -4.02
N GLN A 60 4.96 -1.58 -2.99
CA GLN A 60 4.20 -2.73 -2.46
C GLN A 60 2.68 -2.43 -2.44
N PRO A 61 2.05 -2.17 -3.60
CA PRO A 61 0.61 -1.90 -3.66
C PRO A 61 -0.18 -3.11 -3.11
N GLY A 62 -1.17 -2.85 -2.26
CA GLY A 62 -1.96 -3.90 -1.62
C GLY A 62 -1.35 -4.53 -0.37
N TYR A 63 -0.12 -4.15 -0.01
CA TYR A 63 0.53 -4.55 1.23
C TYR A 63 0.91 -3.32 2.06
N ASP A 64 0.91 -3.49 3.38
CA ASP A 64 1.40 -2.45 4.29
C ASP A 64 2.89 -2.59 4.53
N LEU A 65 3.36 -3.84 4.71
CA LEU A 65 4.76 -4.15 4.93
C LEU A 65 5.12 -5.47 4.27
N VAL A 66 6.21 -5.46 3.50
CA VAL A 66 6.97 -6.65 3.11
C VAL A 66 8.31 -6.58 3.84
N SER A 67 8.58 -7.56 4.71
CA SER A 67 9.76 -7.56 5.57
C SER A 67 11.05 -7.82 4.78
N PRO A 68 12.13 -7.05 5.04
CA PRO A 68 13.45 -7.35 4.51
C PRO A 68 13.89 -8.77 4.90
N THR A 69 14.57 -9.46 3.98
CA THR A 69 15.00 -10.85 4.18
C THR A 69 16.45 -11.03 3.78
N LEU A 70 17.24 -11.69 4.62
CA LEU A 70 18.61 -12.12 4.29
C LEU A 70 18.58 -13.54 3.70
N LEU A 71 19.32 -13.73 2.61
CA LEU A 71 19.38 -15.00 1.87
C LEU A 71 20.83 -15.33 1.52
N SER A 72 21.29 -16.55 1.81
CA SER A 72 22.60 -17.04 1.37
C SER A 72 22.48 -17.93 0.13
N ILE A 73 23.42 -17.79 -0.81
CA ILE A 73 23.60 -18.68 -1.95
C ILE A 73 25.00 -19.30 -1.85
N PRO A 74 25.13 -20.64 -1.70
CA PRO A 74 24.04 -21.60 -1.51
C PRO A 74 23.39 -21.49 -0.12
N THR A 75 22.23 -22.14 0.05
CA THR A 75 21.66 -22.43 1.37
C THR A 75 21.79 -23.92 1.68
N MET A 76 22.00 -24.24 2.95
CA MET A 76 22.10 -25.62 3.42
C MET A 76 20.81 -25.99 4.15
N GLU A 77 20.12 -27.03 3.68
CA GLU A 77 18.97 -27.58 4.38
C GLU A 77 19.38 -28.58 5.46
N THR A 78 18.39 -29.06 6.23
CA THR A 78 18.62 -29.98 7.36
C THR A 78 19.20 -31.33 6.93
N ASP A 79 19.10 -31.66 5.65
CA ASP A 79 19.64 -32.88 5.04
C ASP A 79 21.08 -32.72 4.51
N GLU A 80 21.75 -31.62 4.86
CA GLU A 80 23.12 -31.27 4.45
C GLU A 80 23.29 -31.05 2.93
N THR A 81 22.18 -30.95 2.19
CA THR A 81 22.23 -30.64 0.76
C THR A 81 22.34 -29.13 0.52
N LEU A 82 23.17 -28.76 -0.48
CA LEU A 82 23.38 -27.37 -0.87
C LEU A 82 22.45 -27.00 -2.03
N HIS A 83 21.54 -26.07 -1.79
CA HIS A 83 20.64 -25.53 -2.79
C HIS A 83 21.19 -24.21 -3.35
N TYR A 84 21.39 -24.19 -4.68
CA TYR A 84 21.81 -23.02 -5.44
C TYR A 84 20.63 -22.27 -6.05
N ASP A 85 19.62 -23.03 -6.51
CA ASP A 85 18.34 -22.47 -6.95
C ASP A 85 17.42 -22.38 -5.73
N ILE A 86 17.19 -21.16 -5.26
CA ILE A 86 16.45 -20.91 -4.03
C ILE A 86 15.16 -20.15 -4.34
N LYS A 87 14.05 -20.69 -3.83
CA LYS A 87 12.77 -19.99 -3.78
C LYS A 87 12.58 -19.43 -2.38
N VAL A 88 12.34 -18.13 -2.28
CA VAL A 88 12.04 -17.47 -1.00
C VAL A 88 10.69 -16.76 -1.09
N GLU A 89 9.97 -16.75 0.03
CA GLU A 89 8.70 -16.06 0.18
C GLU A 89 8.83 -15.07 1.35
N PRO A 90 9.09 -13.78 1.07
CA PRO A 90 9.22 -12.77 2.12
C PRO A 90 7.94 -12.66 2.96
N LYS A 91 8.11 -12.49 4.27
CA LYS A 91 6.98 -12.22 5.18
C LYS A 91 6.32 -10.90 4.78
N HIS A 92 4.99 -10.89 4.74
CA HIS A 92 4.23 -9.70 4.32
C HIS A 92 2.88 -9.60 5.03
N THR A 93 2.41 -8.36 5.19
CA THR A 93 1.10 -8.04 5.78
C THR A 93 0.22 -7.38 4.73
N PRO A 94 -0.89 -8.02 4.30
CA PRO A 94 -1.85 -7.42 3.38
C PRO A 94 -2.43 -6.14 3.96
N ARG A 95 -2.62 -5.13 3.12
CA ARG A 95 -3.29 -3.90 3.51
C ARG A 95 -4.76 -4.20 3.82
N PRO A 96 -5.29 -3.75 4.97
CA PRO A 96 -6.72 -3.86 5.25
C PRO A 96 -7.55 -3.21 4.14
N ALA A 97 -8.69 -3.81 3.80
CA ALA A 97 -9.62 -3.20 2.88
C ALA A 97 -10.02 -1.81 3.40
N GLU A 98 -9.96 -0.81 2.53
CA GLU A 98 -10.38 0.54 2.87
C GLU A 98 -11.90 0.51 3.11
N HIS A 99 -12.29 0.51 4.38
CA HIS A 99 -13.69 0.66 4.75
C HIS A 99 -13.98 2.16 4.77
N THR A 100 -14.45 2.70 3.65
CA THR A 100 -15.11 4.00 3.72
C THR A 100 -16.33 3.82 4.61
N ALA A 101 -16.35 4.48 5.77
CA ALA A 101 -17.55 4.52 6.59
C ALA A 101 -18.71 4.99 5.71
N PRO A 102 -19.86 4.27 5.68
CA PRO A 102 -21.03 4.78 4.97
C PRO A 102 -21.30 6.18 5.53
N GLN A 103 -21.43 7.18 4.66
CA GLN A 103 -21.79 8.53 5.10
C GLN A 103 -23.25 8.49 5.60
N THR A 104 -23.42 8.13 6.87
CA THR A 104 -24.72 8.10 7.53
C THR A 104 -25.11 9.54 7.85
N GLY A 105 -25.90 10.16 6.97
CA GLY A 105 -26.47 11.48 7.21
C GLY A 105 -26.59 12.40 6.00
N LEU A 106 -26.07 12.02 4.83
CA LEU A 106 -26.26 12.82 3.62
C LEU A 106 -27.61 12.48 2.96
N PHE A 107 -28.71 12.86 3.61
CA PHE A 107 -29.97 13.03 2.90
C PHE A 107 -29.84 14.29 2.05
N ASP A 108 -29.42 14.14 0.79
CA ASP A 108 -29.35 15.26 -0.15
C ASP A 108 -30.78 15.69 -0.56
N ALA A 109 -31.42 16.46 0.31
CA ALA A 109 -32.72 17.08 0.07
C ALA A 109 -32.61 18.40 -0.73
N THR A 110 -31.42 18.74 -1.25
CA THR A 110 -31.16 19.99 -1.99
C THR A 110 -32.13 20.15 -3.16
N ILE A 111 -32.40 19.07 -3.89
CA ILE A 111 -33.34 19.07 -5.02
C ILE A 111 -34.75 19.47 -4.55
N TRP A 112 -35.24 18.91 -3.44
CA TRP A 112 -36.56 19.23 -2.88
C TRP A 112 -36.67 20.70 -2.45
N TYR A 113 -35.61 21.26 -1.86
CA TYR A 113 -35.59 22.67 -1.47
C TYR A 113 -35.55 23.61 -2.68
N VAL A 114 -34.81 23.27 -3.74
CA VAL A 114 -34.78 24.07 -4.98
C VAL A 114 -36.14 24.03 -5.67
N GLU A 115 -36.76 22.86 -5.81
CA GLU A 115 -38.10 22.74 -6.41
C GLU A 115 -39.15 23.52 -5.62
N GLY A 116 -39.18 23.38 -4.29
CA GLY A 116 -40.09 24.12 -3.41
C GLY A 116 -39.87 25.63 -3.49
N GLY A 117 -38.60 26.08 -3.53
CA GLY A 117 -38.25 27.49 -3.66
C GLY A 117 -38.70 28.11 -4.99
N VAL A 118 -38.49 27.41 -6.11
CA VAL A 118 -38.94 27.88 -7.44
C VAL A 118 -40.46 27.98 -7.49
N LEU A 119 -41.19 27.00 -6.96
CA LEU A 119 -42.65 27.02 -6.92
C LEU A 119 -43.18 28.26 -6.15
N LEU A 120 -42.59 28.56 -4.99
CA LEU A 120 -42.96 29.74 -4.20
C LEU A 120 -42.74 31.05 -4.95
N LEU A 121 -41.63 31.18 -5.68
CA LEU A 121 -41.34 32.38 -6.47
C LEU A 121 -42.32 32.56 -7.64
N VAL A 122 -42.72 31.48 -8.31
CA VAL A 122 -43.72 31.53 -9.39
C VAL A 122 -45.09 31.97 -8.86
N LEU A 123 -45.51 31.42 -7.71
CA LEU A 123 -46.77 31.81 -7.08
C LEU A 123 -46.77 33.29 -6.64
N ALA A 124 -45.69 33.75 -6.00
CA ALA A 124 -45.54 35.14 -5.60
C ALA A 124 -45.55 36.08 -6.83
N GLY A 125 -44.82 35.73 -7.89
CA GLY A 125 -44.81 36.49 -9.15
C GLY A 125 -46.20 36.55 -9.79
N GLY A 126 -46.92 35.44 -9.82
CA GLY A 126 -48.29 35.36 -10.34
C GLY A 126 -49.27 36.26 -9.57
N LEU A 127 -49.20 36.28 -8.24
CA LEU A 127 -50.02 37.15 -7.39
C LEU A 127 -49.73 38.64 -7.64
N VAL A 128 -48.46 39.03 -7.77
CA VAL A 128 -48.07 40.42 -8.06
C VAL A 128 -48.60 40.87 -9.43
N ILE A 129 -48.52 40.02 -10.45
CA ILE A 129 -49.03 40.32 -11.79
C ILE A 129 -50.56 40.44 -11.77
N ALA A 130 -51.25 39.54 -11.07
CA ALA A 130 -52.71 39.57 -10.93
C ALA A 130 -53.19 40.84 -10.19
N ALA A 131 -52.54 41.22 -9.10
CA ALA A 131 -52.84 42.44 -8.35
C ALA A 131 -52.63 43.70 -9.21
N LYS A 132 -51.55 43.75 -10.00
CA LYS A 132 -51.27 44.86 -10.93
C LYS A 132 -52.30 44.96 -12.06
N ARG A 133 -52.92 43.85 -12.48
CA ARG A 133 -54.03 43.84 -13.45
C ARG A 133 -55.36 44.29 -12.83
N HIS A 134 -55.62 43.96 -11.57
CA HIS A 134 -56.86 44.35 -10.88
C HIS A 134 -56.89 45.82 -10.45
N GLY A 135 -55.75 46.43 -10.13
CA GLY A 135 -55.66 47.86 -9.76
C GLY A 135 -55.70 48.85 -10.93
N LYS A 136 -55.89 48.38 -12.17
CA LYS A 136 -55.95 49.21 -13.39
C LYS A 136 -57.37 49.35 -13.99
N LYS A 137 -58.42 49.06 -13.22
CA LYS A 137 -59.81 49.33 -13.60
C LYS A 137 -60.32 50.59 -12.90
#